data_AF-A0A7J2LFG9-F1
#
_entry.id   AF-A0A7J2LFG9-F1
#
_cell.length_a   1.000
_cell.length_b   1.000
_cell.length_c   1.000
_cell.angle_alpha   90.00
_cell.angle_beta   90.00
_cell.angle_gamma   90.00
#
_symmetry.space_group_name_H-M   'P 1'
#
loop_
_entity.id
_entity.type
_entity.pdbx_description
1 polymer ?
#
loop_
_entity_poly.entity_id
_entity_poly.type
_entity_poly.pdbx_seq_one_letter_code
_entity_poly.pdbx_strand_id
1 'polypeptide(L)' 'MEVVFLGTSGSVPTPERGLPAVAVRRGGELLLFDCGEGTQRQMMRAKVG' A
#
# COMPACT_ATOMS: atom_id res chain seq x y z
N MET A 1 -3.50 -16.17 0.54
CA MET A 1 -2.70 -15.05 1.07
C MET A 1 -2.33 -14.19 -0.12
N GLU A 2 -2.60 -12.89 -0.06
CA GLU A 2 -2.33 -11.93 -1.13
C GLU A 2 -1.50 -10.78 -0.56
N VAL A 3 -0.54 -10.28 -1.34
CA VAL A 3 0.31 -9.14 -0.99
C VAL A 3 0.18 -8.09 -2.09
N VAL A 4 -0.17 -6.87 -1.70
CA VAL A 4 -0.37 -5.74 -2.60
C VAL A 4 0.57 -4.61 -2.20
N PHE A 5 1.47 -4.23 -3.11
CA PHE A 5 2.34 -3.08 -2.93
C PHE A 5 1.55 -1.80 -3.23
N LEU A 6 1.37 -0.96 -2.23
CA LEU A 6 0.70 0.34 -2.35
C LEU A 6 1.70 1.47 -2.60
N GLY A 7 2.94 1.30 -2.16
CA GLY A 7 4.06 2.13 -2.56
C GLY A 7 5.41 1.46 -2.27
N THR A 8 6.40 1.83 -3.07
CA THR A 8 7.71 1.15 -3.14
C THR A 8 8.88 2.12 -3.28
N SER A 9 8.65 3.43 -3.18
CA SER A 9 9.73 4.42 -3.12
C SER A 9 10.37 4.47 -1.73
N GLY A 10 11.62 4.92 -1.64
CA GLY A 10 12.31 5.17 -0.37
C GLY A 10 12.48 6.67 -0.12
N SER A 11 12.31 7.09 1.14
CA SER A 11 12.43 8.49 1.62
C SER A 11 11.46 9.51 1.01
N VAL A 12 11.46 9.67 -0.32
CA VAL A 12 10.66 10.66 -1.07
C VAL A 12 9.89 9.92 -2.17
N PRO A 13 8.60 10.23 -2.42
CA PRO A 13 7.86 9.61 -3.52
C PRO A 13 8.39 10.08 -4.89
N THR A 14 8.13 9.28 -5.93
CA THR A 14 8.29 9.69 -7.33
C THR A 14 6.91 9.78 -8.00
N PRO A 15 6.80 10.34 -9.22
CA PRO A 15 5.53 10.34 -9.95
C PRO A 15 4.97 8.94 -10.20
N GLU A 16 5.84 7.93 -10.33
CA GLU A 16 5.49 6.53 -10.61
C GLU A 16 5.34 5.68 -9.35
N ARG A 17 5.96 6.07 -8.23
CA ARG A 17 6.02 5.25 -7.00
C ARG A 17 5.73 6.07 -5.74
N GLY A 18 4.69 5.68 -5.02
CA GLY A 18 4.36 6.23 -3.70
C GLY A 18 5.35 5.82 -2.60
N LEU A 19 5.24 6.47 -1.44
CA LEU A 19 5.97 6.10 -0.22
C LEU A 19 5.60 4.69 0.28
N PRO A 20 6.44 4.05 1.11
CA PRO A 20 6.24 2.67 1.53
C PRO A 20 4.86 2.42 2.14
N ALA A 21 4.18 1.42 1.59
CA ALA A 21 2.98 0.81 2.16
C ALA A 21 2.71 -0.54 1.48
N VAL A 22 2.37 -1.56 2.25
CA VAL A 22 2.03 -2.90 1.76
C VAL A 22 0.76 -3.39 2.46
N ALA A 23 -0.24 -3.81 1.67
CA ALA A 23 -1.42 -4.47 2.19
C ALA A 23 -1.29 -5.99 2.03
N VAL A 24 -1.57 -6.73 3.10
CA VAL A 24 -1.58 -8.20 3.11
C VAL A 24 -2.98 -8.69 3.46
N ARG A 25 -3.58 -9.50 2.58
CA ARG A 25 -4.86 -10.16 2.84
C ARG A 25 -4.62 -11.62 3.24
N ARG A 26 -5.01 -11.97 4.46
CA ARG A 26 -4.85 -13.32 5.02
C ARG A 26 -5.99 -13.62 5.99
N GLY A 27 -6.67 -14.74 5.83
CA GLY A 27 -7.67 -15.20 6.80
C GLY A 27 -8.87 -14.28 6.99
N GLY A 28 -9.26 -13.51 5.96
CA GLY A 28 -10.33 -12.50 6.08
C GLY A 28 -9.88 -11.17 6.67
N GLU A 29 -8.64 -11.09 7.16
CA GLU A 29 -8.04 -9.87 7.65
C GLU A 29 -7.30 -9.12 6.54
N LEU A 30 -7.31 -7.79 6.64
CA LEU A 30 -6.49 -6.88 5.85
C LEU A 30 -5.49 -6.21 6.78
N LEU A 31 -4.21 -6.57 6.63
CA LEU A 31 -3.11 -6.03 7.41
C LEU A 31 -2.37 -4.99 6.58
N LEU A 32 -2.21 -3.78 7.12
CA LEU A 32 -1.45 -2.71 6.49
C LEU A 32 -0.09 -2.55 7.18
N PHE A 33 0.99 -2.67 6.40
CA PHE A 33 2.36 -2.44 6.84
C PHE A 33 2.85 -1.13 6.24
N ASP A 34 3.30 -0.21 7.11
CA ASP A 34 3.55 1.21 6.83
C ASP A 34 2.33 1.98 6.31
N CYS A 35 2.42 3.31 6.35
CA CYS A 35 1.37 4.21 5.88
C CYS A 35 1.96 5.52 5.40
N GLY A 36 2.82 5.46 4.37
CA GLY A 36 3.34 6.64 3.72
C GLY A 36 2.24 7.55 3.17
N GLU A 37 2.56 8.82 2.92
CA GLU A 37 1.61 9.78 2.35
C GLU A 37 0.94 9.23 1.09
N GLY A 38 -0.39 9.33 1.03
CA GLY A 38 -1.19 8.88 -0.11
C GLY A 38 -1.53 7.39 -0.12
N THR A 39 -1.18 6.62 0.92
CA THR A 39 -1.51 5.18 1.05
C THR A 39 -3.00 4.92 0.83
N GLN A 40 -3.90 5.69 1.45
CA GLN A 40 -5.35 5.54 1.25
C GLN A 40 -5.77 5.66 -0.22
N ARG A 41 -5.18 6.61 -0.97
CA ARG A 41 -5.46 6.76 -2.41
C ARG A 41 -5.01 5.53 -3.20
N GLN A 42 -3.87 4.94 -2.84
CA GLN A 42 -3.39 3.70 -3.46
C GLN A 42 -4.27 2.52 -3.09
N MET A 43 -4.76 2.45 -1.86
CA MET A 43 -5.73 1.43 -1.42
C MET A 43 -7.01 1.48 -2.28
N MET A 44 -7.56 2.68 -2.51
CA MET A 44 -8.72 2.87 -3.38
C MET A 44 -8.47 2.41 -4.82
N ARG A 45 -7.28 2.72 -5.38
CA ARG A 45 -6.90 2.30 -6.75
C ARG A 45 -6.72 0.80 -6.87
N ALA A 46 -6.10 0.18 -5.86
CA ALA A 46 -5.85 -1.24 -5.79
C ALA A 46 -7.08 -2.05 -5.34
N LYS A 47 -8.17 -1.38 -4.93
CA LYS A 47 -9.40 -1.99 -4.41
C LYS A 47 -9.13 -2.91 -3.22
N VAL A 48 -8.29 -2.44 -2.30
CA VAL A 48 -8.07 -3.07 -1.01
C VAL A 48 -8.72 -2.23 0.10
N GLY A 49 -9.57 -2.87 0.90
CA GLY A 49 -10.47 -2.18 1.84
C GLY A 49 -11.91 -2.26 1.38
#